data_AF-A0A7X4CWL9-F1
#
_entry.id   AF-A0A7X4CWL9-F1
#
_cell.length_a   1.000
_cell.length_b   1.000
_cell.length_c   1.000
_cell.angle_alpha   90.00
_cell.angle_beta   90.00
_cell.angle_gamma   90.00
#
_symmetry.space_group_name_H-M   'P 1'
#
loop_
_entity.id
_entity.type
_entity.pdbx_description
1 polymer ?
#
loop_
_entity_poly.entity_id
_entity_poly.type
_entity_poly.pdbx_seq_one_letter_code
_entity_poly.pdbx_strand_id
1 'polypeptide(L)'
;MSKHHARLNAKTWALTRLQAFERDGWRCTNCGAAGRLEAHHEPPLRAGADPYDLAGIRTLCRNCHLQHHQGESETPGRAEWRDFVAEML
;
A
#
# COMPACT_ATOMS: atom_id res chain seq x y z
N MET A 1 -8.81 -1.25 -1.40
CA MET A 1 -8.41 -1.30 -2.83
C MET A 1 -8.14 0.12 -3.29
N SER A 2 -6.88 0.52 -3.30
CA SER A 2 -6.45 1.79 -3.88
C SER A 2 -6.62 1.70 -5.41
N LYS A 3 -7.14 2.76 -6.05
CA LYS A 3 -7.70 2.77 -7.41
C LYS A 3 -6.68 2.57 -8.56
N HIS A 4 -5.47 2.06 -8.27
CA HIS A 4 -4.32 2.11 -9.19
C HIS A 4 -4.22 0.92 -10.14
N HIS A 5 -4.95 -0.17 -9.93
CA HIS A 5 -4.85 -1.38 -10.77
C HIS A 5 -5.76 -1.37 -12.01
N ALA A 6 -6.54 -0.31 -12.23
CA ALA A 6 -7.50 -0.24 -13.33
C ALA A 6 -6.87 -0.37 -14.73
N ARG A 7 -5.55 -0.18 -14.84
CA ARG A 7 -4.78 -0.29 -16.10
C ARG A 7 -3.85 -1.50 -16.15
N LEU A 8 -3.83 -2.36 -15.12
CA LEU A 8 -2.97 -3.53 -15.11
C LEU A 8 -3.59 -4.69 -15.89
N ASN A 9 -2.73 -5.51 -16.51
CA ASN A 9 -3.16 -6.77 -17.05
C ASN A 9 -3.61 -7.68 -15.89
N ALA A 10 -4.90 -8.04 -15.89
CA ALA A 10 -5.50 -8.79 -14.80
C ALA A 10 -4.83 -10.16 -14.57
N LYS A 11 -4.41 -10.84 -15.64
CA LYS A 11 -3.77 -12.16 -15.56
C LYS A 11 -2.36 -12.05 -14.97
N THR A 12 -1.55 -11.14 -15.50
CA THR A 12 -0.19 -10.92 -14.99
C THR A 12 -0.24 -10.49 -13.52
N TRP A 13 -1.13 -9.56 -13.18
CA TRP A 13 -1.30 -9.13 -11.80
C TRP A 13 -1.75 -10.27 -10.86
N ALA A 14 -2.67 -11.12 -11.30
CA ALA A 14 -3.10 -12.27 -10.49
C ALA A 14 -1.93 -13.24 -10.21
N LEU A 15 -1.06 -13.48 -11.19
CA LEU A 15 0.12 -14.33 -11.04
C LEU A 15 1.16 -13.70 -10.12
N THR A 16 1.54 -12.43 -10.34
CA THR A 16 2.50 -11.72 -9.48
C THR A 16 2.01 -11.67 -8.03
N ARG A 17 0.72 -11.39 -7.82
CA ARG A 17 0.11 -11.40 -6.49
C ARG A 17 0.20 -12.76 -5.82
N LEU A 18 -0.07 -13.84 -6.55
CA LEU A 18 0.05 -15.20 -6.01
C LEU A 18 1.50 -15.52 -5.63
N GLN A 19 2.45 -15.18 -6.49
CA GLN A 19 3.88 -15.36 -6.22
C GLN A 19 4.34 -14.61 -4.96
N ALA A 20 3.85 -13.38 -4.75
CA ALA A 20 4.16 -12.62 -3.53
C ALA A 20 3.64 -13.33 -2.27
N PHE A 21 2.41 -13.86 -2.34
CA PHE A 21 1.81 -14.55 -1.21
C PHE A 21 2.52 -15.87 -0.91
N GLU A 22 2.92 -16.62 -1.93
CA GLU A 22 3.71 -17.86 -1.77
C GLU A 22 5.09 -17.57 -1.18
N ARG A 23 5.82 -16.57 -1.70
CA ARG A 23 7.11 -16.13 -1.16
C ARG A 23 7.02 -15.78 0.33
N ASP A 24 5.95 -15.08 0.71
CA ASP A 24 5.75 -14.59 2.08
C ASP A 24 5.07 -15.62 2.99
N GLY A 25 4.91 -16.87 2.53
CA GLY A 25 4.35 -17.97 3.31
C GLY A 25 2.89 -17.73 3.73
N TRP A 26 2.13 -17.02 2.91
CA TRP A 26 0.73 -16.63 3.18
C TRP A 26 0.56 -15.89 4.52
N ARG A 27 1.53 -15.03 4.84
CA ARG A 27 1.54 -14.23 6.06
C ARG A 27 1.85 -12.77 5.75
N CYS A 28 1.31 -11.90 6.59
CA CYS A 28 1.67 -10.49 6.61
C CYS A 28 3.17 -10.35 6.91
N THR A 29 3.91 -9.70 6.01
CA THR A 29 5.34 -9.45 6.18
C THR A 29 5.64 -8.42 7.27
N ASN A 30 4.63 -7.68 7.74
CA ASN A 30 4.78 -6.70 8.82
C ASN A 30 4.49 -7.30 10.21
N CYS A 31 3.42 -8.10 10.34
CA CYS A 31 2.96 -8.59 11.66
C CYS A 31 2.79 -10.11 11.77
N GLY A 32 3.07 -10.88 10.71
CA GLY A 32 2.97 -12.35 10.70
C GLY A 32 1.54 -12.92 10.63
N ALA A 33 0.51 -12.08 10.67
CA ALA A 33 -0.89 -12.51 10.61
C ALA A 33 -1.22 -13.22 9.29
N ALA A 34 -2.00 -14.30 9.37
CA ALA A 34 -2.56 -15.00 8.23
C ALA A 34 -4.01 -14.56 7.94
N GLY A 35 -4.62 -15.03 6.85
CA GLY A 35 -6.01 -14.79 6.50
C GLY A 35 -6.17 -13.85 5.31
N ARG A 36 -6.96 -12.77 5.45
CA ARG A 36 -7.19 -11.83 4.35
C ARG A 36 -5.97 -10.94 4.11
N LEU A 37 -5.26 -11.24 3.03
CA LEU A 37 -4.03 -10.56 2.61
C LEU A 37 -4.23 -9.70 1.36
N GLU A 38 -3.48 -8.61 1.30
CA GLU A 38 -3.43 -7.64 0.21
C GLU A 38 -1.97 -7.49 -0.25
N ALA A 39 -1.77 -7.37 -1.56
CA ALA A 39 -0.46 -7.07 -2.14
C ALA A 39 -0.30 -5.55 -2.21
N HIS A 40 0.77 -5.04 -1.63
CA HIS A 40 1.08 -3.63 -1.50
C HIS A 40 2.34 -3.30 -2.31
N HIS A 41 2.24 -2.33 -3.23
CA HIS A 41 3.41 -1.83 -3.97
C HIS A 41 4.21 -0.87 -3.09
N GLU A 42 5.50 -1.16 -2.92
CA GLU A 42 6.49 -0.33 -2.23
C GLU A 42 7.78 -0.31 -3.09
N PRO A 43 8.11 0.81 -3.79
CA PRO A 43 7.42 2.10 -3.79
C PRO A 43 6.04 2.06 -4.49
N PRO A 44 5.16 3.05 -4.26
CA PRO A 44 3.82 3.07 -4.85
C PRO A 44 3.87 3.27 -6.38
N LEU A 45 2.89 2.74 -7.10
CA LEU A 45 2.81 2.84 -8.58
C LEU A 45 2.86 4.28 -9.11
N ARG A 46 2.33 5.25 -8.35
CA ARG A 46 2.37 6.68 -8.73
C ARG A 46 3.79 7.26 -8.77
N ALA A 47 4.75 6.61 -8.11
CA ALA A 47 6.17 6.95 -8.14
C ALA A 47 6.93 6.23 -9.27
N GLY A 48 6.22 5.55 -10.19
CA GLY A 48 6.84 4.87 -11.33
C GLY A 48 7.34 3.45 -11.05
N ALA A 49 6.89 2.83 -9.95
CA ALA A 49 7.21 1.43 -9.65
C ALA A 49 6.73 0.49 -10.76
N ASP A 50 7.51 -0.56 -11.05
CA ASP A 50 7.05 -1.64 -11.92
C ASP A 50 5.91 -2.40 -11.22
N PRO A 51 4.70 -2.45 -11.80
CA PRO A 51 3.56 -3.09 -11.17
C PRO A 51 3.68 -4.61 -11.03
N TYR A 52 4.62 -5.24 -11.75
CA TYR A 52 4.82 -6.68 -11.76
C TYR A 52 6.14 -7.12 -11.14
N ASP A 53 6.98 -6.19 -10.69
CA ASP A 53 8.19 -6.52 -9.95
C ASP A 53 7.82 -7.12 -8.58
N LEU A 54 8.17 -8.39 -8.40
CA LEU A 54 7.91 -9.13 -7.18
C LEU A 54 8.64 -8.52 -5.98
N ALA A 55 9.84 -7.97 -6.17
CA ALA A 55 10.63 -7.37 -5.09
C ALA A 55 9.96 -6.10 -4.53
N GLY A 56 9.29 -5.33 -5.39
CA GLY A 56 8.51 -4.15 -5.02
C GLY A 56 7.11 -4.44 -4.45
N ILE A 57 6.77 -5.71 -4.17
CA ILE A 57 5.46 -6.09 -3.64
C ILE A 57 5.62 -6.72 -2.26
N ARG A 58 4.85 -6.22 -1.29
CA ARG A 58 4.72 -6.79 0.06
C ARG A 58 3.35 -7.40 0.30
N THR A 59 3.33 -8.56 0.95
CA THR A 59 2.10 -9.17 1.46
C THR A 59 1.74 -8.56 2.81
N LEU A 60 0.58 -7.91 2.92
CA LEU A 60 0.12 -7.26 4.14
C LEU A 60 -1.30 -7.74 4.53
N CYS A 61 -1.57 -7.84 5.83
CA CYS A 61 -2.95 -7.95 6.30
C CYS A 61 -3.67 -6.60 6.14
N ARG A 62 -5.01 -6.61 6.15
CA ARG A 62 -5.82 -5.39 6.00
C ARG A 62 -5.43 -4.28 6.99
N ASN A 63 -5.15 -4.61 8.24
CA ASN A 63 -4.80 -3.63 9.26
C ASN A 63 -3.44 -2.97 8.99
N CYS A 64 -2.43 -3.76 8.61
CA CYS A 64 -1.13 -3.20 8.22
C CYS A 64 -1.25 -2.40 6.92
N HIS A 65 -2.00 -2.90 5.94
CA HIS A 65 -2.19 -2.19 4.68
C HIS A 65 -2.85 -0.82 4.87
N LEU A 66 -3.86 -0.70 5.73
CA LEU A 66 -4.47 0.58 6.07
C LEU A 66 -3.50 1.54 6.76
N GLN A 67 -2.65 1.06 7.68
CA GLN A 67 -1.65 1.89 8.35
C GLN A 67 -0.65 2.49 7.36
N HIS A 68 -0.20 1.71 6.37
CA HIS A 68 0.67 2.23 5.30
C HIS A 68 0.00 3.34 4.49
N HIS A 69 -1.31 3.26 4.21
CA HIS A 69 -2.03 4.34 3.50
C HIS A 69 -2.35 5.55 4.40
N GLN A 70 -2.48 5.37 5.71
CA GLN A 70 -2.74 6.47 6.66
C GLN A 70 -1.52 7.37 6.87
N GLY A 71 -0.31 6.82 6.78
CA GLY A 71 0.93 7.60 6.86
C GLY A 71 1.22 8.45 5.61
N GLU A 72 0.58 8.17 4.47
CA GLU A 72 0.76 8.94 3.22
C GLU A 72 -0.17 10.16 3.12
N SER A 73 -1.15 10.28 4.02
CA SER A 73 -2.01 11.46 4.11
C SER A 73 -1.52 12.41 5.20
N GLU A 74 -0.33 12.97 5.06
CA GLU A 74 0.08 14.15 5.83
C GLU A 74 -0.67 15.38 5.30
N THR A 75 -1.98 15.40 5.53
CA THR A 75 -2.71 16.66 5.60
C THR A 75 -2.52 17.10 7.05
N PRO A 76 -1.99 18.31 7.34
CA PRO A 76 -2.01 18.82 8.70
C PRO A 76 -3.42 18.66 9.25
N GLY A 77 -3.54 18.18 10.48
CA GLY A 77 -4.85 18.06 11.10
C GLY A 77 -5.59 19.39 10.99
N ARG A 78 -6.93 19.39 10.94
CA ARG A 78 -7.73 20.62 10.78
C ARG A 78 -7.37 21.70 11.81
N ALA A 79 -6.90 21.29 12.99
CA ALA A 79 -6.36 22.18 14.02
C ALA A 79 -5.00 22.76 13.64
N GLU A 80 -4.04 21.92 13.25
CA GLU A 80 -2.70 22.36 12.82
C GLU A 80 -2.74 23.28 11.60
N TRP A 81 -3.66 23.04 10.65
CA TRP A 81 -3.87 23.93 9.51
C TRP A 81 -4.46 25.28 9.92
N ARG A 82 -5.41 25.28 10.87
CA ARG A 82 -5.99 26.52 11.40
C ARG A 82 -4.93 27.34 12.11
N ASP A 83 -4.10 26.70 12.93
CA ASP A 83 -3.09 27.38 13.74
C ASP A 83 -1.97 27.95 12.83
N PHE A 84 -1.53 27.20 11.81
CA PHE A 84 -0.62 27.70 10.77
C PHE A 84 -1.16 28.91 10.01
N VAL A 85 -2.44 28.88 9.60
CA VAL A 85 -3.06 30.00 8.88
C VAL A 85 -3.25 31.23 9.79
N ALA A 86 -3.51 31.02 11.08
CA ALA A 86 -3.67 32.09 12.06
C ALA A 86 -2.35 32.82 12.36
N GLU A 87 -1.19 32.16 12.22
CA GLU A 87 0.12 32.79 12.40
C GLU A 87 0.63 33.55 11.16
N MET A 88 0.01 33.36 9.99
CA MET A 88 0.38 34.02 8.73
C MET A 88 -0.45 35.28 8.40
N LEU A 89 -1.29 35.76 9.32
CA LEU A 89 -2.11 36.98 9.22
C LEU A 89 -1.81 37.93 10.38
#